data_AF-A0A1E1XPJ5-F1
#
_entry.id   AF-A0A1E1XPJ5-F1
#
_cell.length_a   1.000
_cell.length_b   1.000
_cell.length_c   1.000
_cell.angle_alpha   90.00
_cell.angle_beta   90.00
_cell.angle_gamma   90.00
#
_symmetry.space_group_name_H-M   'P 1'
#
loop_
_entity.id
_entity.type
_entity.pdbx_description
1 polymer ?
#
loop_
_entity_poly.entity_id
_entity_poly.type
_entity_poly.pdbx_seq_one_letter_code
_entity_poly.pdbx_strand_id
1 'polypeptide(L)'
;DDSTLSDSIPEMSAREEYAEERSWKTCNVGGVERKIDMRVIDPYKKVLSHGGYFGEDRQAIIVFSACHLPDRCRRDYDYVMDNLFLYVLSTLDQLVVDSYVLIYLHGATERSKMPSFGWLKRCYQMIDRRLRKNLKGLYLVHPTFWLKTIVIMTRPFISSKFSRKLQFVYNLEELSCLVPLDHVVIPDKVKQFDAERILEG
;
A
#
# COMPACT_ATOMS: atom_id res chain seq x y z
N ASP A 1 -15.33 -49.77 -25.13
CA ASP A 1 -14.12 -48.98 -25.31
C ASP A 1 -14.31 -47.58 -24.79
N ASP A 2 -13.75 -47.38 -23.60
CA ASP A 2 -13.70 -46.12 -22.86
C ASP A 2 -12.48 -45.35 -23.36
N SER A 3 -12.70 -44.38 -24.26
CA SER A 3 -11.63 -43.51 -24.77
C SER A 3 -11.52 -42.28 -23.89
N THR A 4 -10.65 -42.35 -22.89
CA THR A 4 -10.19 -41.20 -22.11
C THR A 4 -9.43 -40.24 -23.03
N LEU A 5 -10.11 -39.16 -23.44
CA LEU A 5 -9.48 -37.99 -24.07
C LEU A 5 -8.51 -37.38 -23.04
N SER A 6 -7.22 -37.63 -23.23
CA SER A 6 -6.18 -36.92 -22.51
C SER A 6 -6.15 -35.48 -23.01
N ASP A 7 -6.82 -34.57 -22.32
CA ASP A 7 -6.71 -33.14 -22.55
C ASP A 7 -5.22 -32.76 -22.45
N SER A 8 -4.63 -32.48 -23.62
CA SER A 8 -3.23 -32.10 -23.73
C SER A 8 -3.11 -30.68 -23.17
N ILE A 9 -2.16 -30.46 -22.24
CA ILE A 9 -1.88 -29.11 -21.75
C ILE A 9 -1.43 -28.27 -22.95
N PRO A 10 -2.07 -27.11 -23.23
CA PRO A 10 -1.69 -26.26 -24.35
C PRO A 10 -0.21 -25.85 -24.25
N GLU A 11 0.58 -26.09 -25.30
CA GLU A 11 1.96 -25.59 -25.40
C GLU A 11 1.95 -24.07 -25.60
N MET A 12 2.55 -23.34 -24.66
CA MET A 12 2.78 -21.90 -24.80
C MET A 12 3.94 -21.63 -25.77
N SER A 13 3.84 -20.54 -26.53
CA SER A 13 4.97 -20.10 -27.34
C SER A 13 6.12 -19.60 -26.46
N ALA A 14 7.36 -19.70 -26.93
CA ALA A 14 8.52 -19.17 -26.21
C ALA A 14 8.35 -17.69 -25.82
N ARG A 15 7.65 -16.89 -26.64
CA ARG A 15 7.36 -15.47 -26.34
C ARG A 15 6.41 -15.31 -25.15
N GLU A 16 5.41 -16.17 -25.03
CA GLU A 16 4.45 -16.17 -23.91
C GLU A 16 5.13 -16.64 -22.62
N GLU A 17 5.98 -17.67 -22.72
CA GLU A 17 6.80 -18.15 -21.61
C GLU A 17 7.77 -17.07 -21.10
N TYR A 18 8.48 -16.37 -22.01
CA TYR A 18 9.35 -15.24 -21.64
C TYR A 18 8.59 -14.05 -21.04
N ALA A 19 7.35 -13.79 -21.50
CA ALA A 19 6.52 -12.72 -20.95
C ALA A 19 6.00 -13.08 -19.55
N GLU A 20 5.68 -14.36 -19.33
CA GLU A 20 5.29 -14.89 -18.03
C GLU A 20 6.47 -14.88 -17.05
N GLU A 21 7.67 -15.28 -17.43
CA GLU A 21 8.85 -15.18 -16.55
C GLU A 21 9.14 -13.73 -16.11
N ARG A 22 9.02 -12.76 -17.03
CA ARG A 22 9.19 -11.33 -16.72
C ARG A 22 8.06 -10.75 -15.87
N SER A 23 6.93 -11.44 -15.76
CA SER A 23 5.82 -10.98 -14.94
C SER A 23 6.04 -11.23 -13.45
N TRP A 24 6.96 -12.10 -13.06
CA TRP A 24 7.18 -12.41 -11.66
C TRP A 24 8.37 -11.61 -11.10
N LYS A 25 8.15 -10.93 -9.96
CA LYS A 25 9.22 -10.30 -9.19
C LYS A 25 9.45 -11.07 -7.89
N THR A 26 10.66 -11.56 -7.68
CA THR A 26 11.05 -12.18 -6.40
C THR A 26 11.38 -11.10 -5.36
N CYS A 27 10.92 -11.28 -4.13
CA CYS A 27 11.24 -10.44 -2.99
C CYS A 27 11.41 -11.27 -1.71
N ASN A 28 12.18 -10.75 -0.76
CA ASN A 28 12.26 -11.32 0.59
C ASN A 28 11.37 -10.50 1.53
N VAL A 29 10.42 -11.16 2.20
CA VAL A 29 9.55 -10.54 3.20
C VAL A 29 9.54 -11.43 4.42
N GLY A 30 10.00 -10.93 5.58
CA GLY A 30 10.03 -11.75 6.79
C GLY A 30 11.09 -12.85 6.79
N GLY A 31 12.13 -12.74 5.97
CA GLY A 31 13.14 -13.79 5.78
C GLY A 31 12.69 -14.92 4.85
N VAL A 32 11.49 -14.81 4.26
CA VAL A 32 10.93 -15.81 3.35
C VAL A 32 10.91 -15.25 1.93
N GLU A 33 11.41 -16.03 0.97
CA GLU A 33 11.31 -15.70 -0.44
C GLU A 33 9.85 -15.80 -0.91
N ARG A 34 9.38 -14.76 -1.58
CA ARG A 34 8.03 -14.63 -2.13
C ARG A 34 8.14 -14.18 -3.58
N LYS A 35 7.18 -14.58 -4.41
CA LYS A 35 7.03 -14.09 -5.79
C LYS A 35 5.80 -13.19 -5.87
N ILE A 36 5.95 -12.08 -6.59
CA ILE A 36 4.91 -11.09 -6.85
C ILE A 36 4.53 -11.21 -8.33
N ASP A 37 3.26 -11.42 -8.63
CA ASP A 37 2.74 -11.28 -9.99
C ASP A 37 2.60 -9.79 -10.33
N MET A 38 3.50 -9.29 -11.17
CA MET A 38 3.54 -7.91 -11.61
C MET A 38 2.43 -7.58 -12.62
N ARG A 39 1.84 -8.58 -13.31
CA ARG A 39 0.74 -8.36 -14.28
C ARG A 39 -0.50 -7.88 -13.56
N VAL A 40 -0.88 -8.55 -12.47
CA VAL A 40 -2.14 -8.27 -11.78
C VAL A 40 -2.11 -6.94 -11.01
N ILE A 41 -0.92 -6.49 -10.60
CA ILE A 41 -0.75 -5.23 -9.86
C ILE A 41 -0.40 -4.03 -10.75
N ASP A 42 -0.06 -4.24 -12.03
CA ASP A 42 0.35 -3.17 -12.94
C ASP A 42 -0.62 -1.97 -12.95
N PRO A 43 -1.96 -2.16 -13.02
CA PRO A 43 -2.92 -1.06 -12.98
C PRO A 43 -2.92 -0.27 -11.66
N TYR A 44 -2.38 -0.85 -10.60
CA TYR A 44 -2.46 -0.35 -9.22
C TYR A 44 -1.14 0.17 -8.69
N LYS A 45 -0.04 0.15 -9.48
CA LYS A 45 1.29 0.63 -9.05
C LYS A 45 1.28 2.08 -8.57
N LYS A 46 0.37 2.91 -9.07
CA LYS A 46 0.15 4.30 -8.63
C LYS A 46 -0.35 4.41 -7.17
N VAL A 47 -0.65 3.29 -6.50
CA VAL A 47 -0.95 3.28 -5.06
C VAL A 47 0.25 3.78 -4.25
N LEU A 48 1.48 3.62 -4.74
CA LEU A 48 2.69 4.03 -4.04
C LEU A 48 3.47 5.05 -4.87
N SER A 49 3.88 6.15 -4.25
CA SER A 49 4.77 7.13 -4.87
C SER A 49 5.80 7.65 -3.87
N HIS A 50 6.90 8.21 -4.40
CA HIS A 50 7.98 8.80 -3.62
C HIS A 50 7.91 10.33 -3.73
N GLY A 51 7.74 11.01 -2.60
CA GLY A 51 7.57 12.46 -2.49
C GLY A 51 8.86 13.23 -2.25
N GLY A 52 10.02 12.61 -2.48
CA GLY A 52 11.32 13.21 -2.23
C GLY A 52 11.87 12.89 -0.84
N TYR A 53 12.87 13.66 -0.41
CA TYR A 53 13.54 13.51 0.88
C TYR A 53 13.45 14.84 1.63
N PHE A 54 13.32 14.79 2.95
CA PHE A 54 13.25 15.99 3.78
C PHE A 54 13.97 15.85 5.13
N GLY A 55 14.31 17.00 5.72
CA GLY A 55 15.06 17.09 6.97
C GLY A 55 16.56 16.80 6.81
N GLU A 56 17.32 17.09 7.87
CA GLU A 56 18.78 16.89 7.90
C GLU A 56 19.17 15.41 7.72
N ASP A 57 18.36 14.51 8.28
CA ASP A 57 18.51 13.05 8.18
C ASP A 57 18.11 12.47 6.81
N ARG A 58 17.76 13.32 5.82
CA ARG A 58 17.26 12.91 4.49
C ARG A 58 16.18 11.83 4.57
N GLN A 59 15.12 12.10 5.33
CA GLN A 59 14.04 11.14 5.52
C GLN A 59 13.23 11.02 4.23
N ALA A 60 13.03 9.81 3.72
CA ALA A 60 12.22 9.60 2.52
C ALA A 60 10.73 9.85 2.79
N ILE A 61 10.04 10.50 1.86
CA ILE A 61 8.59 10.68 1.89
C ILE A 61 7.94 9.62 1.02
N ILE A 62 7.22 8.69 1.63
CA ILE A 62 6.48 7.66 0.91
C ILE A 62 4.99 7.99 0.98
N VAL A 63 4.31 7.94 -0.16
CA VAL A 63 2.88 8.26 -0.25
C VAL A 63 2.13 7.02 -0.69
N PHE A 64 1.16 6.61 0.12
CA PHE A 64 0.21 5.55 -0.19
C PHE A 64 -1.15 6.16 -0.52
N SER A 65 -1.55 6.10 -1.78
CA SER A 65 -2.79 6.66 -2.32
C SER A 65 -3.89 5.60 -2.37
N ALA A 66 -4.74 5.54 -1.34
CA ALA A 66 -5.75 4.49 -1.21
C ALA A 66 -6.83 4.53 -2.30
N CYS A 67 -7.05 5.68 -2.94
CA CYS A 67 -8.00 5.81 -4.05
C CYS A 67 -7.64 4.95 -5.27
N HIS A 68 -6.36 4.57 -5.40
CA HIS A 68 -5.85 3.66 -6.45
C HIS A 68 -5.95 2.18 -6.07
N LEU A 69 -6.53 1.81 -4.93
CA LEU A 69 -6.73 0.40 -4.57
C LEU A 69 -7.75 -0.30 -5.51
N PRO A 70 -7.61 -1.63 -5.69
CA PRO A 70 -8.60 -2.44 -6.40
C PRO A 70 -9.95 -2.41 -5.67
N ASP A 71 -11.02 -2.64 -6.42
CA ASP A 71 -12.36 -2.77 -5.86
C ASP A 71 -12.68 -4.25 -5.54
N ARG A 72 -13.36 -4.52 -4.42
CA ARG A 72 -13.74 -5.90 -4.04
C ARG A 72 -14.72 -6.57 -4.99
N CYS A 73 -15.37 -5.83 -5.90
CA CYS A 73 -16.24 -6.43 -6.90
C CYS A 73 -15.48 -7.40 -7.83
N ARG A 74 -14.16 -7.35 -7.83
CA ARG A 74 -13.30 -8.30 -8.55
C ARG A 74 -13.28 -9.67 -7.87
N ARG A 75 -13.32 -10.73 -8.68
CA ARG A 75 -13.26 -12.13 -8.21
C ARG A 75 -11.90 -12.49 -7.60
N ASP A 76 -10.83 -11.87 -8.08
CA ASP A 76 -9.45 -12.09 -7.68
C ASP A 76 -8.93 -11.06 -6.65
N TYR A 77 -9.83 -10.35 -5.96
CA TYR A 77 -9.47 -9.22 -5.10
C TYR A 77 -8.38 -9.55 -4.06
N ASP A 78 -8.53 -10.63 -3.30
CA ASP A 78 -7.55 -11.01 -2.27
C ASP A 78 -6.18 -11.34 -2.90
N TYR A 79 -6.17 -11.99 -4.06
CA TYR A 79 -4.93 -12.29 -4.79
C TYR A 79 -4.22 -11.01 -5.26
N VAL A 80 -4.96 -10.06 -5.85
CA VAL A 80 -4.42 -8.77 -6.27
C VAL A 80 -3.89 -7.99 -5.06
N MET A 81 -4.66 -7.95 -3.97
CA MET A 81 -4.27 -7.25 -2.75
C MET A 81 -3.02 -7.84 -2.08
N ASP A 82 -2.90 -9.16 -2.03
CA ASP A 82 -1.73 -9.84 -1.46
C ASP A 82 -0.47 -9.52 -2.29
N ASN A 83 -0.55 -9.61 -3.64
CA ASN A 83 0.55 -9.23 -4.52
C ASN A 83 0.90 -7.74 -4.40
N LEU A 84 -0.12 -6.87 -4.30
CA LEU A 84 0.10 -5.43 -4.17
C LEU A 84 0.76 -5.09 -2.82
N PHE A 85 0.36 -5.78 -1.75
CA PHE A 85 1.00 -5.63 -0.45
C PHE A 85 2.46 -6.07 -0.46
N LEU A 86 2.77 -7.22 -1.07
CA LEU A 86 4.15 -7.67 -1.25
C LEU A 86 4.96 -6.68 -2.10
N TYR A 87 4.38 -6.10 -3.15
CA TYR A 87 5.01 -5.04 -3.93
C TYR A 87 5.33 -3.80 -3.10
N VAL A 88 4.39 -3.35 -2.27
CA VAL A 88 4.58 -2.21 -1.38
C VAL A 88 5.67 -2.51 -0.35
N LEU A 89 5.66 -3.68 0.28
CA LEU A 89 6.71 -4.09 1.21
C LEU A 89 8.07 -4.18 0.53
N SER A 90 8.15 -4.80 -0.64
CA SER A 90 9.38 -4.92 -1.42
C SER A 90 9.93 -3.54 -1.80
N THR A 91 9.06 -2.59 -2.14
CA THR A 91 9.47 -1.22 -2.49
C THR A 91 9.94 -0.47 -1.24
N LEU A 92 9.21 -0.57 -0.13
CA LEU A 92 9.66 -0.02 1.15
C LEU A 92 11.01 -0.62 1.57
N ASP A 93 11.22 -1.92 1.42
CA ASP A 93 12.47 -2.58 1.80
C ASP A 93 13.70 -2.06 1.04
N GLN A 94 13.51 -1.70 -0.23
CA GLN A 94 14.54 -1.05 -1.05
C GLN A 94 14.80 0.40 -0.63
N LEU A 95 13.77 1.12 -0.17
CA LEU A 95 13.86 2.52 0.24
C LEU A 95 14.34 2.69 1.69
N VAL A 96 14.17 1.67 2.53
CA VAL A 96 14.43 1.68 3.97
C VAL A 96 15.91 1.44 4.33
N VAL A 97 16.82 1.69 3.38
CA VAL A 97 18.23 1.97 3.73
C VAL A 97 18.28 3.14 4.72
N ASP A 98 17.42 4.14 4.52
CA ASP A 98 17.28 5.31 5.37
C ASP A 98 15.99 5.28 6.21
N SER A 99 15.78 6.34 7.00
CA SER A 99 14.52 6.56 7.70
C SER A 99 13.49 7.24 6.80
N TYR A 100 12.20 7.01 7.06
CA TYR A 100 11.13 7.48 6.17
C TYR A 100 9.86 7.83 6.93
N VAL A 101 9.02 8.65 6.30
CA VAL A 101 7.63 8.86 6.71
C VAL A 101 6.69 8.25 5.68
N LEU A 102 5.53 7.78 6.13
CA LEU A 102 4.49 7.24 5.28
C LEU A 102 3.24 8.11 5.39
N ILE A 103 2.85 8.72 4.28
CA ILE A 103 1.60 9.47 4.14
C ILE A 103 0.57 8.51 3.53
N TYR A 104 -0.47 8.17 4.28
CA TYR A 104 -1.59 7.39 3.78
C TYR A 104 -2.73 8.33 3.43
N LEU A 105 -2.91 8.58 2.14
CA LEU A 105 -4.00 9.40 1.61
C LEU A 105 -5.26 8.55 1.51
N HIS A 106 -6.18 8.73 2.46
CA HIS A 106 -7.46 8.02 2.46
C HIS A 106 -8.56 8.75 1.68
N GLY A 107 -8.42 10.07 1.49
CA GLY A 107 -9.44 10.94 0.86
C GLY A 107 -10.03 10.34 -0.43
N ALA A 108 -11.35 10.47 -0.57
CA ALA A 108 -12.13 9.93 -1.68
C ALA A 108 -12.01 8.42 -1.93
N THR A 109 -11.58 7.62 -0.94
CA THR A 109 -11.53 6.17 -1.09
C THR A 109 -12.83 5.49 -0.66
N GLU A 110 -13.43 4.77 -1.58
CA GLU A 110 -14.65 3.99 -1.32
C GLU A 110 -14.37 2.81 -0.37
N ARG A 111 -15.33 2.51 0.50
CA ARG A 111 -15.23 1.38 1.45
C ARG A 111 -15.13 0.03 0.74
N SER A 112 -15.65 -0.09 -0.49
CA SER A 112 -15.55 -1.29 -1.31
C SER A 112 -14.10 -1.72 -1.55
N LYS A 113 -13.18 -0.75 -1.64
CA LYS A 113 -11.74 -0.96 -1.90
C LYS A 113 -10.91 -1.34 -0.68
N MET A 114 -11.52 -1.29 0.50
CA MET A 114 -10.81 -1.47 1.75
C MET A 114 -10.74 -2.96 2.14
N PRO A 115 -9.54 -3.46 2.50
CA PRO A 115 -9.39 -4.85 2.93
C PRO A 115 -10.03 -5.09 4.30
N SER A 116 -10.25 -6.36 4.61
CA SER A 116 -10.80 -6.77 5.92
C SER A 116 -9.83 -6.47 7.06
N PHE A 117 -10.36 -6.34 8.28
CA PHE A 117 -9.54 -6.21 9.49
C PHE A 117 -8.55 -7.38 9.65
N GLY A 118 -8.97 -8.61 9.34
CA GLY A 118 -8.11 -9.78 9.38
C GLY A 118 -6.92 -9.67 8.42
N TRP A 119 -7.15 -9.16 7.22
CA TRP A 119 -6.08 -8.90 6.25
C TRP A 119 -5.10 -7.84 6.75
N LEU A 120 -5.59 -6.72 7.30
CA LEU A 120 -4.73 -5.66 7.87
C LEU A 120 -3.87 -6.15 9.04
N LYS A 121 -4.45 -7.00 9.90
CA LYS A 121 -3.72 -7.64 11.00
C LYS A 121 -2.59 -8.53 10.46
N ARG A 122 -2.86 -9.38 9.46
CA ARG A 122 -1.83 -10.21 8.81
C ARG A 122 -0.74 -9.36 8.17
N CYS A 123 -1.13 -8.29 7.49
CA CYS A 123 -0.18 -7.36 6.89
C CYS A 123 0.79 -6.82 7.92
N TYR A 124 0.30 -6.28 9.04
CA TYR A 124 1.18 -5.79 10.12
C TYR A 124 2.15 -6.87 10.65
N GLN A 125 1.71 -8.12 10.75
CA GLN A 125 2.56 -9.24 11.17
C GLN A 125 3.67 -9.56 10.16
N MET A 126 3.41 -9.37 8.86
CA MET A 126 4.39 -9.54 7.78
C MET A 126 5.37 -8.36 7.66
N ILE A 127 5.05 -7.18 8.23
CA ILE A 127 5.97 -6.05 8.18
C ILE A 127 7.21 -6.33 9.03
N ASP A 128 8.36 -6.36 8.36
CA ASP A 128 9.63 -6.60 9.00
C ASP A 128 9.95 -5.59 10.11
N ARG A 129 10.66 -6.08 11.12
CA ARG A 129 11.08 -5.26 12.28
C ARG A 129 11.88 -4.03 11.83
N ARG A 130 12.68 -4.16 10.76
CA ARG A 130 13.46 -3.08 10.16
C ARG A 130 12.56 -1.96 9.63
N LEU A 131 11.59 -2.31 8.78
CA LEU A 131 10.60 -1.37 8.23
C LEU A 131 9.85 -0.60 9.31
N ARG A 132 9.43 -1.30 10.38
CA ARG A 132 8.75 -0.68 11.54
C ARG A 132 9.64 0.25 12.35
N LYS A 133 10.95 -0.03 12.44
CA LYS A 133 11.91 0.81 13.17
C LYS A 133 12.23 2.09 12.42
N ASN A 134 12.49 1.99 11.12
CA ASN A 134 12.92 3.10 10.27
C ASN A 134 11.79 4.08 9.91
N LEU A 135 10.53 3.66 10.05
CA LEU A 135 9.37 4.56 9.98
C LEU A 135 9.45 5.63 11.08
N LYS A 136 9.39 6.92 10.73
CA LYS A 136 9.44 8.05 11.67
C LYS A 136 8.05 8.61 11.97
N GLY A 137 7.18 8.61 10.96
CA GLY A 137 5.79 9.04 11.07
C GLY A 137 4.90 8.29 10.08
N LEU A 138 3.66 8.04 10.49
CA LEU A 138 2.57 7.49 9.67
C LEU A 138 1.40 8.46 9.74
N TYR A 139 1.23 9.26 8.70
CA TYR A 139 0.20 10.29 8.61
C TYR A 139 -1.01 9.73 7.87
N LEU A 140 -2.11 9.50 8.59
CA LEU A 140 -3.37 9.03 8.03
C LEU A 140 -4.23 10.24 7.68
N VAL A 141 -4.20 10.63 6.40
CA VAL A 141 -4.81 11.85 5.89
C VAL A 141 -6.26 11.60 5.50
N HIS A 142 -7.15 12.50 5.94
CA HIS A 142 -8.60 12.42 5.83
C HIS A 142 -9.21 11.13 6.42
N PRO A 143 -8.98 10.85 7.71
CA PRO A 143 -9.42 9.60 8.31
C PRO A 143 -10.95 9.51 8.39
N THR A 144 -11.52 8.46 7.81
CA THR A 144 -12.93 8.11 7.98
C THR A 144 -13.20 7.48 9.35
N PHE A 145 -14.46 7.44 9.78
CA PHE A 145 -14.86 6.74 11.00
C PHE A 145 -14.38 5.28 10.99
N TRP A 146 -14.57 4.59 9.85
CA TRP A 146 -14.12 3.21 9.67
C TRP A 146 -12.60 3.05 9.88
N LEU A 147 -11.79 3.94 9.30
CA LEU A 147 -10.33 3.91 9.48
C LEU A 147 -9.95 4.14 10.95
N LYS A 148 -10.59 5.11 11.62
CA LYS A 148 -10.38 5.37 13.06
C LYS A 148 -10.71 4.14 13.90
N THR A 149 -11.85 3.47 13.63
CA THR A 149 -12.23 2.25 14.32
C THR A 149 -11.19 1.15 14.16
N ILE A 150 -10.66 0.95 12.95
CA ILE A 150 -9.64 -0.06 12.69
C ILE A 150 -8.33 0.24 13.42
N VAL A 151 -7.90 1.50 13.43
CA VAL A 151 -6.70 1.91 14.17
C VAL A 151 -6.87 1.61 15.67
N ILE A 152 -8.05 1.89 16.23
CA ILE A 152 -8.37 1.57 17.63
C ILE A 152 -8.35 0.05 17.87
N MET A 153 -9.01 -0.73 17.01
CA MET A 153 -9.09 -2.19 17.14
C MET A 153 -7.73 -2.89 16.94
N THR A 154 -6.85 -2.33 16.11
CA THR A 154 -5.49 -2.88 15.90
C THR A 154 -4.51 -2.48 17.00
N ARG A 155 -4.81 -1.44 17.79
CA ARG A 155 -3.93 -0.91 18.86
C ARG A 155 -3.39 -1.96 19.84
N PRO A 156 -4.16 -2.97 20.30
CA PRO A 156 -3.64 -4.02 21.20
C PRO A 156 -2.59 -4.94 20.57
N PHE A 157 -2.55 -5.02 19.23
CA PHE A 157 -1.67 -5.93 18.49
C PHE A 157 -0.42 -5.24 17.94
N ILE A 158 -0.35 -3.91 18.00
CA ILE A 158 0.78 -3.11 17.55
C ILE A 158 1.59 -2.60 18.73
N SER A 159 2.91 -2.45 18.56
CA SER A 159 3.76 -1.97 19.65
C SER A 159 3.42 -0.52 20.01
N SER A 160 3.52 -0.14 21.29
CA SER A 160 3.30 1.25 21.72
C SER A 160 4.20 2.25 20.98
N LYS A 161 5.43 1.85 20.63
CA LYS A 161 6.36 2.63 19.81
C LYS A 161 5.83 2.89 18.40
N PHE A 162 5.16 1.92 17.80
CA PHE A 162 4.56 2.07 16.48
C PHE A 162 3.29 2.92 16.55
N SER A 163 2.42 2.70 17.55
CA SER A 163 1.19 3.50 17.72
C SER A 163 1.47 5.00 17.88
N ARG A 164 2.59 5.36 18.51
CA ARG A 164 3.01 6.77 18.65
C ARG A 164 3.42 7.44 17.34
N LYS A 165 3.75 6.66 16.31
CA LYS A 165 4.09 7.18 14.98
C LYS A 165 2.85 7.50 14.15
N LEU A 166 1.70 6.95 14.54
CA LEU A 166 0.45 7.11 13.81
C LEU A 166 -0.22 8.42 14.22
N GLN A 167 -0.44 9.30 13.26
CA GLN A 167 -1.09 10.58 13.45
C GLN A 167 -2.23 10.73 12.43
N PHE A 168 -3.39 11.16 12.92
CA PHE A 168 -4.51 11.54 12.07
C PHE A 168 -4.31 12.97 11.59
N VAL A 169 -4.48 13.19 10.29
CA VAL A 169 -4.35 14.52 9.65
C VAL A 169 -5.64 14.78 8.89
N TYR A 170 -6.31 15.88 9.15
CA TYR A 170 -7.69 16.08 8.71
C TYR A 170 -7.81 16.80 7.37
N ASN A 171 -6.84 17.63 7.02
CA ASN A 171 -6.79 18.36 5.76
C ASN A 171 -5.35 18.43 5.20
N LEU A 172 -5.20 18.87 3.95
CA LEU A 172 -3.89 18.98 3.30
C LEU A 172 -3.03 20.13 3.87
N GLU A 173 -3.65 21.15 4.44
CA GLU A 173 -2.96 22.25 5.12
C GLU A 173 -2.20 21.75 6.37
N GLU A 174 -2.87 20.99 7.23
CA GLU A 174 -2.27 20.34 8.40
C GLU A 174 -1.13 19.40 7.98
N LEU A 175 -1.29 18.68 6.86
CA LEU A 175 -0.21 17.85 6.33
C LEU A 175 1.01 18.68 5.93
N SER A 176 0.80 19.83 5.29
CA SER A 176 1.88 20.72 4.84
C SER A 176 2.71 21.31 5.99
N CYS A 177 2.12 21.43 7.18
CA CYS A 177 2.82 21.82 8.40
C CYS A 177 3.74 20.72 8.96
N LEU A 178 3.54 19.46 8.55
CA LEU A 178 4.27 18.30 9.08
C LEU A 178 5.37 17.82 8.13
N VAL A 179 5.15 17.91 6.82
CA VAL A 179 6.06 17.41 5.77
C VAL A 179 6.00 18.34 4.54
N PRO A 180 7.14 18.61 3.87
CA PRO A 180 7.12 19.40 2.64
C PRO A 180 6.39 18.64 1.53
N LEU A 181 5.53 19.35 0.81
CA LEU A 181 4.65 18.76 -0.21
C LEU A 181 5.08 19.07 -1.65
N ASP A 182 6.18 19.79 -1.87
CA ASP A 182 6.63 20.30 -3.17
C ASP A 182 6.79 19.20 -4.24
N HIS A 183 7.20 18.01 -3.82
CA HIS A 183 7.40 16.85 -4.68
C HIS A 183 6.40 15.72 -4.42
N VAL A 184 5.42 15.94 -3.54
CA VAL A 184 4.40 14.96 -3.20
C VAL A 184 3.29 14.98 -4.25
N VAL A 185 3.14 13.86 -4.96
CA VAL A 185 2.04 13.71 -5.93
C VAL A 185 0.76 13.32 -5.20
N ILE A 186 -0.09 14.31 -4.95
CA ILE A 186 -1.43 14.13 -4.38
C ILE A 186 -2.44 13.88 -5.50
N PRO A 187 -3.20 12.76 -5.50
CA PRO A 187 -4.23 12.50 -6.50
C PRO A 187 -5.33 13.56 -6.51
N ASP A 188 -5.86 13.90 -7.68
CA ASP A 188 -6.88 14.96 -7.81
C ASP A 188 -8.16 14.65 -7.03
N LYS A 189 -8.54 13.37 -6.93
CA LYS A 189 -9.66 12.93 -6.08
C LYS A 189 -9.48 13.33 -4.60
N VAL A 190 -8.24 13.29 -4.11
CA VAL A 190 -7.93 13.67 -2.72
C VAL A 190 -8.00 15.19 -2.56
N LYS A 191 -7.48 15.95 -3.54
CA LYS A 191 -7.57 17.42 -3.53
C LYS A 191 -9.02 17.91 -3.60
N GLN A 192 -9.84 17.28 -4.45
CA GLN A 192 -11.26 17.58 -4.55
C GLN A 192 -11.97 17.30 -3.21
N PHE A 193 -11.71 16.14 -2.61
CA PHE A 193 -12.27 15.79 -1.31
C PHE A 193 -11.88 16.78 -0.20
N ASP A 194 -10.62 17.23 -0.19
CA ASP A 194 -10.15 18.25 0.76
C ASP A 194 -10.90 19.58 0.56
N ALA A 195 -11.04 20.05 -0.69
CA ALA A 195 -11.76 21.27 -1.03
C ALA A 195 -13.25 21.22 -0.63
N GLU A 196 -13.93 20.09 -0.89
CA GLU A 196 -15.34 19.90 -0.51
C GLU A 196 -15.53 20.02 1.02
N ARG A 197 -14.61 19.48 1.82
CA ARG A 197 -14.70 19.55 3.28
C ARG A 197 -14.38 20.93 3.86
N ILE A 198 -13.57 21.73 3.19
CA ILE A 198 -13.33 23.13 3.57
C ILE A 198 -14.60 23.96 3.40
N LEU A 199 -15.44 23.63 2.41
CA LEU A 199 -16.72 24.32 2.18
C LEU A 199 -17.83 23.90 3.15
N GLU A 200 -17.74 22.72 3.75
CA GLU A 200 -18.72 22.19 4.72
C GLU A 200 -18.45 22.61 6.18
N GLY A 201 -17.26 23.17 6.47
CA GLY A 201 -16.82 23.57 7.81
C GLY A 201 -16.90 25.08 8.05
#